data_AF-A0A2Z6SDB8-F1
#
_entry.id   AF-A0A2Z6SDB8-F1
#
_cell.length_a   1.000
_cell.length_b   1.000
_cell.length_c   1.000
_cell.angle_alpha   90.00
_cell.angle_beta   90.00
_cell.angle_gamma   90.00
#
_symmetry.space_group_name_H-M   'P 1'
#
loop_
_entity.id
_entity.type
_entity.pdbx_description
1 polymer ?
#
loop_
_entity_poly.entity_id
_entity_poly.type
_entity_poly.pdbx_seq_one_letter_code
_entity_poly.pdbx_strand_id
1 'polypeptide(L)'
;MDVLYRQYPTLFKNKRTCWTCNQHEETNESLWLCPVHLEILRPHIVQFVQNLKTDIRQTCDYGDSFLESELNNNSIFQFFLQPRGNLPLPTTDSSFYLTVRQIITHDFSYIFRGKYKHKKTTRNKILSNFYELTQLIKRIIWKPRNDTFKKWKVAQRITKNSYKQYRRKTNKTRPDTDHTSQNWNEDPTTCHYFSYT
;
A
#
# COMPACT_ATOMS: atom_id res chain seq x y z
N MET A 1 -7.48 -3.38 6.22
CA MET A 1 -8.43 -4.07 7.14
C MET A 1 -9.60 -3.15 7.44
N ASP A 2 -9.34 -1.87 7.68
CA ASP A 2 -10.25 -0.74 7.43
C ASP A 2 -11.51 -1.03 6.58
N VAL A 3 -11.40 -1.50 5.33
CA VAL A 3 -12.56 -1.79 4.47
C VAL A 3 -13.43 -2.92 5.02
N LEU A 4 -12.81 -4.03 5.41
CA LEU A 4 -13.52 -5.17 6.00
C LEU A 4 -14.14 -4.81 7.35
N TYR A 5 -13.43 -4.01 8.14
CA TYR A 5 -13.91 -3.52 9.42
C TYR A 5 -15.11 -2.59 9.24
N ARG A 6 -15.05 -1.62 8.31
CA ARG A 6 -16.16 -0.72 7.98
C ARG A 6 -17.40 -1.48 7.49
N GLN A 7 -17.19 -2.52 6.67
CA GLN A 7 -18.30 -3.29 6.10
C GLN A 7 -18.90 -4.32 7.07
N TYR A 8 -18.11 -4.86 8.00
CA TYR A 8 -18.52 -5.94 8.90
C TYR A 8 -18.04 -5.71 10.36
N PRO A 9 -18.35 -4.55 10.98
CA PRO A 9 -17.79 -4.15 12.27
C PRO A 9 -17.98 -5.18 13.39
N THR A 10 -19.14 -5.85 13.44
CA THR A 10 -19.41 -6.84 14.51
C THR A 10 -18.61 -8.13 14.34
N LEU A 11 -18.20 -8.49 13.12
CA LEU A 11 -17.35 -9.66 12.86
C LEU A 11 -15.89 -9.41 13.26
N PHE A 12 -15.45 -8.16 13.33
CA PHE A 12 -14.06 -7.78 13.59
C PHE A 12 -13.86 -6.94 14.86
N LYS A 13 -14.89 -6.78 15.69
CA LYS A 13 -14.90 -5.89 16.87
C LYS A 13 -13.70 -6.06 17.82
N ASN A 14 -13.23 -7.30 17.98
CA ASN A 14 -12.18 -7.66 18.94
C ASN A 14 -10.76 -7.59 18.34
N LYS A 15 -10.61 -7.13 17.09
CA LYS A 15 -9.30 -7.08 16.43
C LYS A 15 -9.15 -5.83 15.58
N ARG A 16 -8.89 -4.70 16.27
CA ARG A 16 -8.63 -3.39 15.67
C ARG A 16 -7.16 -3.02 15.58
N THR A 17 -6.32 -3.67 16.39
CA THR A 17 -4.89 -3.39 16.45
C THR A 17 -4.11 -4.09 15.36
N CYS A 18 -2.94 -3.53 15.04
CA CYS A 18 -2.00 -4.05 14.06
C CYS A 18 -1.75 -5.55 14.28
N TRP A 19 -1.76 -6.33 13.20
CA TRP A 19 -1.52 -7.77 13.26
C TRP A 19 -0.10 -8.16 13.66
N THR A 20 0.83 -7.20 13.61
CA THR A 20 2.24 -7.46 13.85
C THR A 20 2.71 -6.85 15.16
N CYS A 21 2.49 -5.55 15.39
CA CYS A 21 2.96 -4.89 16.62
C CYS A 21 1.91 -4.81 17.73
N ASN A 22 0.62 -5.03 17.41
CA ASN A 22 -0.49 -4.91 18.36
C ASN A 22 -0.65 -3.54 19.07
N GLN A 23 0.03 -2.48 18.62
CA GLN A 23 0.07 -1.18 19.30
C GLN A 23 -0.81 -0.10 18.65
N HIS A 24 -0.86 -0.03 17.31
CA HIS A 24 -1.65 0.97 16.57
C HIS A 24 -2.85 0.34 15.86
N GLU A 25 -3.77 1.16 15.38
CA GLU A 25 -4.92 0.70 14.59
C GLU A 25 -4.47 0.09 13.25
N GLU A 26 -5.04 -1.06 12.88
CA GLU A 26 -4.75 -1.72 11.61
C GLU A 26 -5.56 -1.09 10.46
N THR A 27 -4.87 -0.31 9.64
CA THR A 27 -5.35 0.28 8.39
C THR A 27 -4.58 -0.28 7.20
N ASN A 28 -5.05 -0.04 5.96
CA ASN A 28 -4.25 -0.43 4.78
C ASN A 28 -2.96 0.40 4.66
N GLU A 29 -2.91 1.56 5.29
CA GLU A 29 -1.76 2.47 5.27
C GLU A 29 -0.72 2.03 6.31
N SER A 30 -1.15 1.87 7.57
CA SER A 30 -0.29 1.43 8.68
C SER A 30 0.29 0.02 8.47
N LEU A 31 -0.36 -0.82 7.65
CA LEU A 31 0.21 -2.09 7.21
C LEU A 31 1.64 -1.93 6.68
N TRP A 32 1.91 -0.91 5.87
CA TRP A 32 3.22 -0.74 5.25
C TRP A 32 4.16 0.16 6.06
N LEU A 33 3.61 0.96 6.95
CA LEU A 33 4.33 1.97 7.75
C LEU A 33 4.53 1.56 9.21
N CYS A 34 4.05 0.37 9.60
CA CYS A 34 4.25 -0.18 10.93
C CYS A 34 5.77 -0.25 11.26
N PRO A 35 6.23 0.33 12.38
CA PRO A 35 7.65 0.36 12.73
C PRO A 35 8.29 -1.04 12.79
N VAL A 36 7.54 -2.04 13.28
CA VAL A 36 8.02 -3.43 13.33
C VAL A 36 8.21 -4.01 11.93
N HIS A 37 7.31 -3.70 10.98
CA HIS A 37 7.47 -4.13 9.59
C HIS A 37 8.68 -3.48 8.93
N LEU A 38 8.90 -2.19 9.18
CA LEU A 38 10.03 -1.46 8.63
C LEU A 38 11.36 -2.04 9.14
N GLU A 39 11.44 -2.41 10.42
CA GLU A 39 12.62 -3.07 10.98
C GLU A 39 12.82 -4.51 10.46
N ILE A 40 11.74 -5.29 10.29
CA ILE A 40 11.81 -6.61 9.64
C ILE A 40 12.31 -6.47 8.20
N LEU A 41 11.86 -5.44 7.48
CA LEU A 41 12.16 -5.23 6.08
C LEU A 41 13.61 -4.75 5.84
N ARG A 42 14.19 -4.02 6.81
CA ARG A 42 15.54 -3.42 6.72
C ARG A 42 16.63 -4.33 6.15
N PRO A 43 16.94 -5.50 6.74
CA PRO A 43 18.01 -6.37 6.21
C PRO A 43 17.73 -6.84 4.77
N HIS A 44 16.47 -7.03 4.41
CA HIS A 44 16.09 -7.45 3.06
C HIS A 44 16.27 -6.33 2.03
N ILE A 45 15.97 -5.08 2.40
CA ILE A 45 16.19 -3.93 1.52
C ILE A 45 17.68 -3.65 1.37
N VAL A 46 18.46 -3.74 2.46
CA VAL A 46 19.92 -3.64 2.40
C VAL A 46 20.49 -4.66 1.40
N GLN A 47 20.07 -5.92 1.49
CA GLN A 47 20.50 -6.96 0.55
C GLN A 47 20.04 -6.68 -0.89
N PHE A 48 18.78 -6.25 -1.07
CA PHE A 48 18.27 -5.89 -2.39
C PHE A 48 19.09 -4.78 -3.04
N VAL A 49 19.43 -3.73 -2.28
CA VAL A 49 20.24 -2.61 -2.77
C VAL A 49 21.64 -3.07 -3.16
N GLN A 50 22.27 -3.96 -2.40
CA GLN A 50 23.57 -4.54 -2.80
C GLN A 50 23.48 -5.37 -4.08
N ASN A 51 22.42 -6.16 -4.24
CA ASN A 51 22.19 -6.94 -5.45
C ASN A 51 21.93 -6.01 -6.67
N LEU A 52 21.10 -4.99 -6.50
CA LEU A 52 20.81 -3.99 -7.52
C LEU A 52 22.09 -3.26 -7.96
N LYS A 53 22.89 -2.82 -7.00
CA LYS A 53 24.18 -2.17 -7.24
C LYS A 53 25.12 -3.07 -8.05
N THR A 54 25.19 -4.35 -7.69
CA THR A 54 26.01 -5.35 -8.40
C THR A 54 25.52 -5.56 -9.82
N ASP A 55 24.21 -5.75 -10.02
CA ASP A 55 23.58 -5.90 -11.33
C ASP A 55 23.86 -4.70 -12.24
N ILE A 56 23.68 -3.48 -11.72
CA ILE A 56 23.95 -2.26 -12.50
C ILE A 56 25.44 -2.18 -12.87
N ARG A 57 26.37 -2.39 -11.93
CA ARG A 57 27.82 -2.33 -12.23
C ARG A 57 28.26 -3.35 -13.27
N GLN A 58 27.64 -4.54 -13.26
CA GLN A 58 27.96 -5.60 -14.22
C GLN A 58 27.35 -5.39 -15.60
N THR A 59 26.28 -4.59 -15.71
CA THR A 59 25.50 -4.49 -16.94
C THR A 59 25.42 -3.08 -17.53
N CYS A 60 25.92 -2.04 -16.86
CA CYS A 60 25.91 -0.67 -17.36
C CYS A 60 26.91 -0.48 -18.51
N ASP A 61 26.52 0.29 -19.52
CA ASP A 61 27.35 0.55 -20.71
C ASP A 61 28.40 1.65 -20.47
N TYR A 62 28.10 2.61 -19.58
CA TYR A 62 28.89 3.84 -19.43
C TYR A 62 29.69 3.91 -18.12
N GLY A 63 29.67 2.85 -17.32
CA GLY A 63 30.19 2.90 -15.94
C GLY A 63 29.39 3.86 -15.06
N ASP A 64 29.56 3.75 -13.74
CA ASP A 64 28.93 4.69 -12.81
C ASP A 64 29.67 4.76 -11.46
N SER A 65 30.46 5.82 -11.30
CA SER A 65 31.18 6.13 -10.07
C SER A 65 30.29 6.68 -8.96
N PHE A 66 29.11 7.22 -9.28
CA PHE A 66 28.22 7.86 -8.32
C PHE A 66 27.11 6.94 -7.80
N LEU A 67 26.95 5.75 -8.39
CA LEU A 67 25.92 4.76 -8.04
C LEU A 67 25.73 4.55 -6.53
N GLU A 68 26.83 4.45 -5.80
CA GLU A 68 26.82 4.24 -4.35
C GLU A 68 26.08 5.38 -3.63
N SER A 69 26.44 6.61 -3.96
CA SER A 69 25.85 7.81 -3.40
C SER A 69 24.40 7.97 -3.85
N GLU A 70 24.09 7.68 -5.11
CA GLU A 70 22.72 7.72 -5.63
C GLU A 70 21.80 6.74 -4.89
N LEU A 71 22.27 5.52 -4.61
CA LEU A 71 21.50 4.52 -3.86
C LEU A 71 21.36 4.87 -2.38
N ASN A 72 22.43 5.32 -1.73
CA ASN A 72 22.43 5.67 -0.31
C ASN A 72 21.54 6.89 -0.01
N ASN A 73 21.45 7.84 -0.95
CA ASN A 73 20.62 9.03 -0.84
C ASN A 73 19.23 8.88 -1.47
N ASN A 74 18.90 7.70 -2.00
CA ASN A 74 17.61 7.47 -2.61
C ASN A 74 16.49 7.51 -1.56
N SER A 75 15.46 8.32 -1.77
CA SER A 75 14.35 8.50 -0.82
C SER A 75 13.59 7.21 -0.47
N ILE A 76 13.66 6.19 -1.33
CA ILE A 76 13.06 4.87 -1.09
C ILE A 76 13.90 4.03 -0.13
N PHE A 77 15.23 4.13 -0.21
CA PHE A 77 16.16 3.23 0.47
C PHE A 77 16.88 3.87 1.67
N GLN A 78 17.06 5.19 1.67
CA GLN A 78 17.86 5.92 2.66
C GLN A 78 17.51 5.54 4.10
N PHE A 79 16.22 5.41 4.41
CA PHE A 79 15.74 5.04 5.75
C PHE A 79 16.29 3.68 6.20
N PHE A 80 16.37 2.71 5.27
CA PHE A 80 16.83 1.35 5.55
C PHE A 80 18.36 1.24 5.59
N LEU A 81 19.04 2.05 4.79
CA LEU A 81 20.50 2.03 4.65
C LEU A 81 21.22 2.80 5.76
N GLN A 82 20.58 3.83 6.33
CA GLN A 82 21.16 4.58 7.44
C GLN A 82 21.04 3.85 8.78
N PRO A 83 21.94 4.15 9.75
CA PRO A 83 21.81 3.69 11.12
C PRO A 83 20.45 4.01 11.73
N ARG A 84 19.99 3.14 12.64
CA ARG A 84 18.69 3.30 13.31
C ARG A 84 18.63 4.63 14.07
N GLY A 85 17.51 5.33 13.93
CA GLY A 85 17.26 6.60 14.62
C GLY A 85 17.75 7.85 13.89
N ASN A 86 18.53 7.71 12.82
CA ASN A 86 19.04 8.87 12.07
C ASN A 86 17.99 9.55 11.18
N LEU A 87 17.00 8.79 10.71
CA LEU A 87 15.93 9.29 9.87
C LEU A 87 14.56 9.03 10.51
N PRO A 88 13.59 9.94 10.29
CA PRO A 88 12.21 9.68 10.67
C PRO A 88 11.66 8.47 9.93
N LEU A 89 10.66 7.82 10.53
CA LEU A 89 9.94 6.73 9.89
C LEU A 89 9.29 7.22 8.57
N PRO A 90 9.26 6.39 7.52
CA PRO A 90 8.53 6.69 6.30
C PRO A 90 7.05 6.99 6.61
N THR A 91 6.52 8.02 5.95
CA THR A 91 5.10 8.42 6.03
C THR A 91 4.40 8.10 4.70
N THR A 92 3.10 8.41 4.62
CA THR A 92 2.30 8.25 3.39
C THR A 92 2.79 9.08 2.22
N ASP A 93 3.54 10.16 2.46
CA ASP A 93 4.09 11.03 1.42
C ASP A 93 5.47 10.57 0.93
N SER A 94 6.04 9.54 1.56
CA SER A 94 7.36 9.02 1.20
C SER A 94 7.33 8.24 -0.12
N SER A 95 8.40 8.31 -0.89
CA SER A 95 8.58 7.49 -2.10
C SER A 95 8.62 5.99 -1.81
N PHE A 96 9.04 5.61 -0.60
CA PHE A 96 8.88 4.25 -0.11
C PHE A 96 7.41 3.83 -0.06
N TYR A 97 6.52 4.68 0.48
CA TYR A 97 5.10 4.37 0.51
C TYR A 97 4.49 4.24 -0.89
N LEU A 98 4.90 5.06 -1.85
CA LEU A 98 4.47 4.89 -3.25
C LEU A 98 4.98 3.57 -3.85
N THR A 99 6.22 3.18 -3.51
CA THR A 99 6.82 1.92 -3.95
C THR A 99 6.03 0.70 -3.45
N VAL A 100 5.66 0.64 -2.17
CA VAL A 100 4.84 -0.47 -1.63
C VAL A 100 3.43 -0.50 -2.23
N ARG A 101 2.94 0.64 -2.74
CA ARG A 101 1.70 0.76 -3.51
C ARG A 101 1.87 0.40 -5.00
N GLN A 102 3.05 -0.10 -5.38
CA GLN A 102 3.41 -0.53 -6.75
C GLN A 102 3.44 0.61 -7.77
N ILE A 103 3.77 1.82 -7.31
CA ILE A 103 3.98 2.99 -8.17
C ILE A 103 5.48 3.16 -8.39
N ILE A 104 5.92 3.18 -9.64
CA ILE A 104 7.30 3.50 -10.01
C ILE A 104 7.47 5.02 -9.88
N THR A 105 8.23 5.46 -8.89
CA THR A 105 8.51 6.89 -8.67
C THR A 105 9.69 7.35 -9.53
N HIS A 106 9.82 8.68 -9.66
CA HIS A 106 11.01 9.28 -10.26
C HIS A 106 12.28 8.77 -9.56
N ASP A 107 12.29 8.75 -8.22
CA ASP A 107 13.42 8.31 -7.40
C ASP A 107 13.90 6.90 -7.75
N PHE A 108 12.99 5.97 -8.05
CA PHE A 108 13.39 4.64 -8.48
C PHE A 108 13.95 4.64 -9.91
N SER A 109 13.26 5.29 -10.84
CA SER A 109 13.66 5.31 -12.25
C SER A 109 14.97 6.04 -12.50
N TYR A 110 15.27 7.06 -11.69
CA TYR A 110 16.48 7.87 -11.78
C TYR A 110 17.75 7.06 -11.55
N ILE A 111 17.66 5.98 -10.75
CA ILE A 111 18.74 5.00 -10.53
C ILE A 111 19.21 4.34 -11.84
N PHE A 112 18.47 4.44 -12.95
CA PHE A 112 18.86 3.84 -14.22
C PHE A 112 19.21 4.90 -15.28
N ARG A 113 19.13 6.19 -14.93
CA ARG A 113 19.37 7.31 -15.85
C ARG A 113 20.83 7.31 -16.30
N GLY A 114 21.02 7.35 -17.62
CA GLY A 114 22.35 7.45 -18.23
C GLY A 114 23.22 6.20 -18.12
N LYS A 115 22.71 5.07 -17.59
CA LYS A 115 23.53 3.86 -17.36
C LYS A 115 23.54 2.89 -18.54
N TYR A 116 22.58 3.03 -19.45
CA TYR A 116 22.42 2.15 -20.62
C TYR A 116 22.23 2.96 -21.89
N LYS A 117 22.87 2.52 -22.98
CA LYS A 117 22.81 3.13 -24.32
C LYS A 117 21.41 3.09 -24.90
N HIS A 118 20.72 1.97 -24.70
CA HIS A 118 19.41 1.72 -25.31
C HIS A 118 18.26 1.92 -24.32
N LYS A 119 17.33 2.81 -24.67
CA LYS A 119 16.12 3.10 -23.86
C LYS A 119 15.30 1.86 -23.53
N LYS A 120 15.26 0.87 -24.44
CA LYS A 120 14.57 -0.41 -24.22
C LYS A 120 15.19 -1.18 -23.05
N THR A 121 16.52 -1.26 -23.01
CA THR A 121 17.27 -1.90 -21.92
C THR A 121 17.01 -1.19 -20.60
N THR A 122 17.07 0.16 -20.57
CA THR A 122 16.74 0.96 -19.38
C THR A 122 15.35 0.64 -18.86
N ARG A 123 14.32 0.65 -19.72
CA ARG A 123 12.93 0.35 -19.33
C ARG A 123 12.80 -1.06 -18.77
N ASN A 124 13.41 -2.05 -19.43
CA ASN A 124 13.37 -3.44 -18.98
C ASN A 124 14.02 -3.60 -17.59
N LYS A 125 15.18 -2.97 -17.37
CA LYS A 125 15.88 -2.98 -16.09
C LYS A 125 15.09 -2.28 -14.97
N ILE A 126 14.44 -1.15 -15.27
CA ILE A 126 13.54 -0.49 -14.32
C ILE A 126 12.40 -1.44 -13.95
N LEU A 127 11.69 -2.00 -14.93
CA LEU A 127 10.52 -2.85 -14.69
C LEU A 127 10.90 -4.14 -13.94
N SER A 128 11.98 -4.81 -14.34
CA SER A 128 12.41 -6.05 -13.68
C SER A 128 12.82 -5.82 -12.23
N ASN A 129 13.66 -4.81 -11.97
CA ASN A 129 14.12 -4.53 -10.62
C ASN A 129 12.99 -3.99 -9.73
N PHE A 130 12.07 -3.20 -10.27
CA PHE A 130 10.90 -2.74 -9.53
C PHE A 130 9.96 -3.91 -9.18
N TYR A 131 9.75 -4.83 -10.12
CA TYR A 131 9.01 -6.05 -9.87
C TYR A 131 9.65 -6.84 -8.73
N GLU A 132 10.96 -7.12 -8.79
CA GLU A 132 11.66 -7.84 -7.73
C GLU A 132 11.53 -7.15 -6.35
N LEU A 133 11.68 -5.82 -6.30
CA LEU A 133 11.51 -5.04 -5.07
C LEU A 133 10.10 -5.19 -4.48
N THR A 134 9.07 -5.01 -5.30
CA THR A 134 7.67 -5.09 -4.83
C THR A 134 7.30 -6.51 -4.41
N GLN A 135 7.81 -7.53 -5.10
CA GLN A 135 7.59 -8.93 -4.74
C GLN A 135 8.31 -9.30 -3.44
N LEU A 136 9.53 -8.81 -3.24
CA LEU A 136 10.26 -8.93 -1.99
C LEU A 136 9.44 -8.36 -0.83
N ILE A 137 8.97 -7.12 -0.96
CA ILE A 137 8.18 -6.45 0.09
C ILE A 137 6.88 -7.21 0.38
N LYS A 138 6.14 -7.64 -0.65
CA LYS A 138 4.93 -8.45 -0.47
C LYS A 138 5.21 -9.78 0.22
N ARG A 139 6.32 -10.44 -0.12
CA ARG A 139 6.71 -11.71 0.49
C ARG A 139 7.04 -11.56 1.97
N ILE A 140 7.72 -10.48 2.35
CA ILE A 140 8.17 -10.25 3.73
C ILE A 140 7.04 -9.69 4.61
N ILE A 141 6.19 -8.81 4.09
CA ILE A 141 5.17 -8.12 4.89
C ILE A 141 3.78 -8.67 4.63
N TRP A 142 3.30 -8.58 3.39
CA TRP A 142 1.90 -8.90 3.07
C TRP A 142 1.56 -10.36 3.32
N LYS A 143 2.41 -11.29 2.86
CA LYS A 143 2.13 -12.73 2.96
C LYS A 143 2.05 -13.21 4.42
N PRO A 144 3.05 -12.98 5.31
CA PRO A 144 2.95 -13.36 6.71
C PRO A 144 1.76 -12.73 7.42
N ARG A 145 1.52 -11.43 7.22
CA ARG A 145 0.36 -10.74 7.79
C ARG A 145 -0.95 -11.39 7.33
N ASN A 146 -1.09 -11.67 6.03
CA ASN A 146 -2.30 -12.28 5.48
C ASN A 146 -2.53 -13.70 6.01
N ASP A 147 -1.46 -14.46 6.24
CA ASP A 147 -1.55 -15.80 6.82
C ASP A 147 -1.98 -15.74 8.30
N THR A 148 -1.44 -14.78 9.08
CA THR A 148 -1.93 -14.51 10.45
C THR A 148 -3.40 -14.13 10.46
N PHE A 149 -3.82 -13.24 9.55
CA PHE A 149 -5.23 -12.85 9.40
C PHE A 149 -6.13 -14.05 9.08
N LYS A 150 -5.71 -14.93 8.16
CA LYS A 150 -6.47 -16.14 7.82
C LYS A 150 -6.58 -17.09 9.01
N LYS A 151 -5.48 -17.36 9.72
CA LYS A 151 -5.47 -18.21 10.92
C LYS A 151 -6.43 -17.68 11.98
N TRP A 152 -6.42 -16.37 12.23
CA TRP A 152 -7.36 -15.76 13.16
C TRP A 152 -8.81 -15.88 12.70
N LYS A 153 -9.13 -15.67 11.41
CA LYS A 153 -10.50 -15.86 10.92
C LYS A 153 -11.00 -17.29 11.17
N VAL A 154 -10.14 -18.28 10.96
CA VAL A 154 -10.45 -19.69 11.25
C VAL A 154 -10.71 -19.87 12.75
N ALA A 155 -9.84 -19.35 13.61
CA ALA A 155 -10.01 -19.43 15.07
C ALA A 155 -11.31 -18.76 15.56
N GLN A 156 -11.72 -17.66 14.93
CA GLN A 156 -12.98 -16.96 15.22
C GLN A 156 -14.20 -17.57 14.52
N ARG A 157 -14.04 -18.68 13.79
CA ARG A 157 -15.10 -19.34 13.01
C ARG A 157 -15.80 -18.39 12.02
N ILE A 158 -15.06 -17.40 11.49
CA ILE A 158 -15.58 -16.46 10.49
C ILE A 158 -15.51 -17.14 9.12
N THR A 159 -16.68 -17.47 8.58
CA THR A 159 -16.84 -18.16 7.29
C THR A 159 -17.59 -17.28 6.29
N LYS A 160 -17.69 -17.72 5.03
CA LYS A 160 -18.55 -17.07 4.02
C LYS A 160 -20.00 -16.90 4.52
N ASN A 161 -20.51 -17.84 5.31
CA ASN A 161 -21.86 -17.77 5.88
C ASN A 161 -21.97 -16.68 6.95
N SER A 162 -20.93 -16.41 7.73
CA SER A 162 -20.90 -15.30 8.70
C SER A 162 -21.16 -13.96 8.02
N TYR A 163 -20.55 -13.71 6.85
CA TYR A 163 -20.78 -12.49 6.07
C TYR A 163 -22.21 -12.41 5.49
N LYS A 164 -22.74 -13.54 4.99
CA LYS A 164 -24.14 -13.61 4.48
C LYS A 164 -25.14 -13.33 5.60
N GLN A 165 -24.95 -13.96 6.76
CA GLN A 165 -25.81 -13.76 7.93
C GLN A 165 -25.73 -12.33 8.44
N TYR A 166 -24.53 -11.73 8.47
CA TYR A 166 -24.35 -10.32 8.82
C TYR A 166 -25.20 -9.42 7.92
N ARG A 167 -25.05 -9.54 6.57
CA ARG A 167 -25.84 -8.73 5.62
C ARG A 167 -27.35 -8.92 5.78
N ARG A 168 -27.81 -10.16 6.00
CA ARG A 168 -29.23 -10.44 6.24
C ARG A 168 -29.75 -9.76 7.50
N LYS A 169 -28.99 -9.81 8.61
CA LYS A 169 -29.36 -9.16 9.86
C LYS A 169 -29.40 -7.64 9.69
N THR A 170 -28.35 -7.04 9.12
CA THR A 170 -28.30 -5.58 8.92
C THR A 170 -29.39 -5.06 8.00
N ASN A 171 -29.75 -5.81 6.95
CA ASN A 171 -30.84 -5.39 6.04
C ASN A 171 -32.22 -5.46 6.73
N LYS A 172 -32.43 -6.40 7.66
CA LYS A 172 -33.67 -6.48 8.45
C LYS A 172 -33.77 -5.38 9.52
N THR A 173 -32.64 -4.82 9.96
CA THR A 173 -32.61 -3.77 10.99
C THR A 173 -32.60 -2.37 10.39
N ARG A 174 -32.52 -2.22 9.06
CA ARG A 174 -32.86 -0.94 8.43
C ARG A 174 -34.37 -0.75 8.62
N PRO A 175 -34.83 0.33 9.26
CA PRO A 175 -36.24 0.67 9.23
C PRO A 175 -36.65 0.77 7.76
N ASP A 176 -37.79 0.18 7.40
CA ASP A 176 -38.53 0.60 6.21
C ASP A 176 -38.85 2.09 6.42
N THR A 177 -38.01 2.97 5.91
CA THR A 177 -38.50 4.26 5.42
C THR A 177 -39.19 3.98 4.10
N ASP A 178 -40.39 3.41 4.18
CA ASP A 178 -41.38 3.46 3.13
C ASP A 178 -42.73 3.70 3.79
N HIS A 179 -43.14 4.97 3.79
CA HIS A 179 -44.45 5.46 3.37
C HIS A 179 -44.56 6.95 3.74
N THR A 180 -44.02 7.80 2.87
CA THR A 180 -44.67 9.09 2.60
C THR A 180 -44.62 9.30 1.10
N SER A 181 -45.63 8.73 0.44
CA SER A 181 -46.02 9.05 -0.93
C SER A 181 -46.43 10.51 -0.96
N GLN A 182 -45.48 11.44 -1.14
CA GLN A 182 -45.83 12.80 -1.59
C GLN A 182 -46.03 12.76 -3.10
N ASN A 183 -47.30 12.55 -3.43
CA ASN A 183 -47.91 12.75 -4.72
C ASN A 183 -47.67 14.21 -5.15
N TRP A 184 -46.86 14.43 -6.20
CA TRP A 184 -46.77 15.71 -6.91
C TRP A 184 -46.91 15.42 -8.40
N ASN A 185 -48.14 15.16 -8.82
CA ASN A 185 -48.58 15.45 -10.17
C ASN A 185 -49.46 16.69 -10.10
N GLU A 186 -48.89 17.86 -10.35
CA GLU A 186 -49.55 18.96 -11.06
C GLU A 186 -48.49 19.66 -11.94
N ASP A 187 -48.99 20.14 -13.07
CA ASP A 187 -48.34 20.23 -14.38
C ASP A 187 -47.71 21.64 -14.63
N PRO A 188 -47.16 21.94 -15.83
CA PRO A 188 -45.98 22.80 -16.00
C PRO A 188 -46.30 24.26 -16.30
N THR A 189 -45.70 25.19 -15.56
CA THR A 189 -45.32 26.55 -16.00
C THR A 189 -44.50 27.14 -14.85
N THR A 190 -43.25 27.57 -15.01
CA THR A 190 -42.90 28.87 -15.61
C THR A 190 -41.36 28.96 -15.64
N CYS A 191 -40.81 29.25 -16.82
CA CYS A 191 -39.40 29.61 -16.97
C CYS A 191 -39.09 30.91 -16.21
N HIS A 192 -38.10 30.90 -15.32
CA HIS A 192 -37.37 32.11 -14.97
C HIS A 192 -35.86 31.86 -15.07
N TYR A 193 -35.29 32.45 -16.12
CA TYR A 193 -33.89 32.81 -16.25
C TYR A 193 -33.37 33.45 -14.97
N PHE A 194 -32.18 33.09 -14.50
CA PHE A 194 -31.26 34.09 -13.97
C PHE A 194 -29.79 33.77 -14.26
N SER A 195 -29.15 34.83 -14.76
CA SER A 195 -27.83 35.01 -15.34
C SER A 195 -26.68 34.85 -14.34
N TYR A 196 -25.52 34.49 -14.88
CA TYR A 196 -24.23 34.62 -14.21
C TYR A 196 -23.82 36.09 -14.04
N THR A 197 -23.18 36.36 -12.91
CA THR A 197 -22.15 37.40 -12.75
C THR A 197 -21.00 36.80 -11.98
#